data_AF-A0A1T4PAB1-F1
#
_entry.id   AF-A0A1T4PAB1-F1
#
_cell.length_a   1.000
_cell.length_b   1.000
_cell.length_c   1.000
_cell.angle_alpha   90.00
_cell.angle_beta   90.00
_cell.angle_gamma   90.00
#
_symmetry.space_group_name_H-M   'P 1'
#
loop_
_entity.id
_entity.type
_entity.pdbx_description
1 polymer ?
#
loop_
_entity_poly.entity_id
_entity_poly.type
_entity_poly.pdbx_seq_one_letter_code
_entity_poly.pdbx_strand_id
1 'polypeptide(L)'
;MTRISFLNKRDPFNKEKIEKVEESLVDYEALEIVGEDKKNLIKCEKNIIFHREKVKEHLMSISETLYEAQQVLAKHGNGSFKIWFEKLGLKKDFVYMCLKRYSLYLEYNKENIMLLPDRTVKDLVRLNIEKNSEIILEILDSGKVGEKIKEIKESLSVRPTNFLENNIRNYKIEGELKKIEKNILKYKEKILELENQKKYLIEILQKCPK
;
A
#
# COMPACT_ATOMS: atom_id res chain seq x y z
N MET A 1 5.96 26.39 35.51
CA MET A 1 5.50 26.47 34.11
C MET A 1 5.08 25.07 33.67
N THR A 2 3.78 24.80 33.67
CA THR A 2 3.23 23.45 33.47
C THR A 2 3.09 23.14 31.98
N ARG A 3 3.48 21.92 31.59
CA ARG A 3 3.54 21.34 30.22
C ARG A 3 2.24 21.46 29.41
N ILE A 4 1.14 21.78 30.07
CA ILE A 4 -0.23 21.94 29.52
C ILE A 4 -0.35 23.21 28.65
N SER A 5 0.52 24.21 28.84
CA SER A 5 0.48 25.47 28.08
C SER A 5 0.88 25.36 26.59
N PHE A 6 1.51 24.26 26.17
CA PHE A 6 1.96 24.07 24.78
C PHE A 6 0.88 23.49 23.84
N LEU A 7 -0.20 22.90 24.36
CA LEU A 7 -1.24 22.27 23.53
C LEU A 7 -2.28 23.26 22.99
N ASN A 8 -2.33 24.49 23.51
CA ASN A 8 -3.34 25.49 23.11
C ASN A 8 -2.92 26.39 21.94
N LYS A 9 -1.76 26.18 21.31
CA LYS A 9 -1.21 27.10 20.29
C LYS A 9 -0.95 26.48 18.90
N ARG A 10 -1.44 25.29 18.58
CA ARG A 10 -1.28 24.74 17.22
C ARG A 10 -2.60 24.30 16.59
N ASP A 11 -2.97 25.12 15.61
CA ASP A 11 -3.66 24.81 14.35
C ASP A 11 -5.07 25.43 14.17
N PRO A 12 -5.24 26.40 13.24
CA PRO A 12 -6.53 26.96 12.84
C PRO A 12 -7.41 26.01 11.99
N PHE A 13 -6.93 24.83 11.62
CA PHE A 13 -7.74 23.85 10.90
C PHE A 13 -8.66 23.07 11.84
N ASN A 14 -9.82 23.68 12.11
CA ASN A 14 -11.11 23.02 12.15
C ASN A 14 -11.58 22.41 13.49
N LYS A 15 -11.95 23.26 14.44
CA LYS A 15 -12.73 22.88 15.65
C LYS A 15 -14.08 22.22 15.32
N GLU A 16 -14.70 22.55 14.18
CA GLU A 16 -16.06 22.10 13.83
C GLU A 16 -16.14 20.67 13.26
N LYS A 17 -15.00 20.04 12.88
CA LYS A 17 -15.00 18.65 12.34
C LYS A 17 -14.74 17.55 13.37
N ILE A 18 -14.32 17.91 14.59
CA ILE A 18 -13.92 16.95 15.65
C ILE A 18 -15.15 16.30 16.30
N GLU A 19 -16.34 16.88 16.16
CA GLU A 19 -17.59 16.38 16.77
C GLU A 19 -18.16 15.10 16.15
N LYS A 20 -17.67 14.64 14.98
CA LYS A 20 -18.19 13.44 14.30
C LYS A 20 -17.74 12.09 14.85
N VAL A 21 -16.89 12.04 15.88
CA VAL A 21 -16.57 10.79 16.59
C VAL A 21 -17.58 10.65 17.73
N GLU A 22 -18.63 9.86 17.49
CA GLU A 22 -19.81 9.78 18.38
C GLU A 22 -19.53 9.03 19.70
N GLU A 23 -18.63 8.05 19.72
CA GLU A 23 -18.33 7.25 20.93
C GLU A 23 -16.82 7.13 21.23
N SER A 24 -16.49 7.07 22.52
CA SER A 24 -15.13 6.82 23.03
C SER A 24 -14.75 5.36 22.76
N LEU A 25 -13.57 5.11 22.21
CA LEU A 25 -13.00 3.77 22.05
C LEU A 25 -12.46 3.20 23.37
N VAL A 26 -12.23 4.06 24.36
CA VAL A 26 -11.70 3.70 25.68
C VAL A 26 -12.83 3.72 26.71
N ASP A 27 -12.92 2.65 27.50
CA ASP A 27 -13.74 2.59 28.71
C ASP A 27 -12.99 3.27 29.86
N TYR A 28 -13.27 4.57 30.06
CA TYR A 28 -12.62 5.36 31.12
C TYR A 28 -13.14 5.02 32.51
N GLU A 29 -14.38 4.51 32.61
CA GLU A 29 -14.98 4.03 33.85
C GLU A 29 -14.22 2.83 34.39
N ALA A 30 -13.88 1.87 33.54
CA ALA A 30 -13.05 0.72 33.91
C ALA A 30 -11.63 1.11 34.37
N LEU A 31 -11.17 2.31 33.99
CA LEU A 31 -9.89 2.88 34.42
C LEU A 31 -10.01 3.77 35.67
N GLU A 32 -11.21 3.90 36.24
CA GLU A 32 -11.51 4.79 37.36
C GLU A 32 -11.19 6.28 37.07
N ILE A 33 -11.17 6.67 35.79
CA ILE A 33 -10.89 8.04 35.35
C ILE A 33 -12.20 8.79 35.19
N VAL A 34 -12.39 9.84 36.00
CA VAL A 34 -13.64 10.62 36.07
C VAL A 34 -13.40 12.12 35.96
N GLY A 35 -14.50 12.88 35.89
CA GLY A 35 -14.47 14.35 35.99
C GLY A 35 -13.75 15.02 34.81
N GLU A 36 -12.90 15.99 35.13
CA GLU A 36 -12.22 16.83 34.14
C GLU A 36 -11.13 16.08 33.37
N ASP A 37 -10.44 15.13 34.02
CA ASP A 37 -9.42 14.31 33.37
C ASP A 37 -10.02 13.42 32.27
N LYS A 38 -11.19 12.82 32.55
CA LYS A 38 -11.95 12.06 31.53
C LYS A 38 -12.28 12.92 30.32
N LYS A 39 -12.80 14.14 30.53
CA LYS A 39 -13.14 15.07 29.43
C LYS A 39 -11.91 15.44 28.59
N ASN A 40 -10.79 15.71 29.24
CA ASN A 40 -9.54 16.06 28.55
C ASN A 40 -8.98 14.88 27.75
N LEU A 41 -9.03 13.67 28.29
CA LEU A 41 -8.57 12.47 27.59
C LEU A 41 -9.46 12.12 26.39
N ILE A 42 -10.79 12.22 26.53
CA ILE A 42 -11.72 12.06 25.39
C ILE A 42 -11.38 13.06 24.27
N LYS A 43 -11.06 14.31 24.61
CA LYS A 43 -10.63 15.30 23.61
C LYS A 43 -9.32 14.91 22.93
N CYS A 44 -8.32 14.45 23.70
CA CYS A 44 -7.05 13.96 23.16
C CYS A 44 -7.26 12.76 22.21
N GLU A 45 -8.11 11.81 22.62
CA GLU A 45 -8.47 10.65 21.83
C GLU A 45 -9.12 11.04 20.50
N LYS A 46 -10.15 11.89 20.52
CA LYS A 46 -10.81 12.38 19.30
C LYS A 46 -9.83 13.09 18.36
N ASN A 47 -8.93 13.91 18.91
CA ASN A 47 -7.89 14.56 18.12
C ASN A 47 -6.93 13.56 17.48
N ILE A 48 -6.50 12.53 18.21
CA ILE A 48 -5.62 11.49 17.68
C ILE A 48 -6.32 10.71 16.56
N ILE A 49 -7.58 10.31 16.76
CA ILE A 49 -8.37 9.59 15.75
C ILE A 49 -8.49 10.44 14.48
N PHE A 50 -8.87 11.71 14.62
CA PHE A 50 -8.98 12.63 13.50
C PHE A 50 -7.66 12.77 12.71
N HIS A 51 -6.56 13.05 13.40
CA HIS A 51 -5.27 13.21 12.75
C HIS A 51 -4.73 11.90 12.18
N ARG A 52 -5.04 10.75 12.79
CA ARG A 52 -4.69 9.44 12.25
C ARG A 52 -5.38 9.18 10.92
N GLU A 53 -6.66 9.53 10.78
CA GLU A 53 -7.36 9.44 9.48
C GLU A 53 -6.77 10.41 8.46
N LYS A 54 -6.37 11.62 8.86
CA LYS A 54 -5.64 12.55 7.97
C LYS A 54 -4.29 12.03 7.54
N VAL A 55 -3.54 11.38 8.42
CA VAL A 55 -2.29 10.70 8.05
C VAL A 55 -2.57 9.61 7.02
N LYS A 56 -3.65 8.83 7.15
CA LYS A 56 -4.06 7.82 6.17
C LYS A 56 -4.31 8.43 4.79
N GLU A 57 -5.11 9.50 4.72
CA GLU A 57 -5.41 10.23 3.49
C GLU A 57 -4.13 10.77 2.82
N HIS A 58 -3.26 11.42 3.58
CA HIS A 58 -2.02 11.97 3.06
C HIS A 58 -1.03 10.88 2.62
N LEU A 59 -0.93 9.77 3.36
CA LEU A 59 -0.11 8.63 2.95
C LEU A 59 -0.61 8.01 1.65
N MET A 60 -1.93 7.90 1.46
CA MET A 60 -2.50 7.41 0.20
C MET A 60 -2.09 8.32 -0.96
N SER A 61 -2.33 9.63 -0.85
CA SER A 61 -2.00 10.61 -1.89
C SER A 61 -0.51 10.66 -2.23
N ILE A 62 0.36 10.63 -1.21
CA ILE A 62 1.82 10.56 -1.42
C ILE A 62 2.19 9.27 -2.16
N SER A 63 1.62 8.13 -1.75
CA SER A 63 2.00 6.84 -2.32
C SER A 63 1.55 6.68 -3.77
N GLU A 64 0.36 7.20 -4.11
CA GLU A 64 -0.14 7.32 -5.48
C GLU A 64 0.77 8.20 -6.34
N THR A 65 1.07 9.41 -5.87
CA THR A 65 1.95 10.36 -6.59
C THR A 65 3.34 9.76 -6.84
N LEU A 66 3.90 9.06 -5.84
CA LEU A 66 5.19 8.36 -5.98
C LEU A 66 5.12 7.23 -6.99
N TYR A 67 4.01 6.49 -7.03
CA TYR A 67 3.80 5.42 -8.00
C TYR A 67 3.73 5.98 -9.42
N GLU A 68 2.92 7.01 -9.66
CA GLU A 68 2.84 7.67 -10.97
C GLU A 68 4.19 8.22 -11.43
N ALA A 69 4.91 8.92 -10.55
CA ALA A 69 6.24 9.43 -10.84
C ALA A 69 7.22 8.30 -11.18
N GLN A 70 7.13 7.15 -10.50
CA GLN A 70 7.94 5.97 -10.82
C GLN A 70 7.65 5.47 -12.24
N GLN A 71 6.38 5.41 -12.65
CA GLN A 71 5.98 4.94 -13.99
C GLN A 71 6.47 5.87 -15.10
N VAL A 72 6.44 7.18 -14.87
CA VAL A 72 6.99 8.18 -15.80
C VAL A 72 8.51 8.05 -15.88
N LEU A 73 9.19 8.08 -14.74
CA LEU A 73 10.65 8.10 -14.66
C LEU A 73 11.30 6.76 -15.02
N ALA A 74 10.55 5.64 -15.01
CA ALA A 74 11.01 4.34 -15.48
C ALA A 74 11.33 4.32 -16.99
N LYS A 75 10.81 5.28 -17.77
CA LYS A 75 11.11 5.43 -19.21
C LYS A 75 12.39 6.23 -19.49
N HIS A 76 13.00 6.80 -18.45
CA HIS A 76 14.20 7.62 -18.53
C HIS A 76 15.43 6.85 -18.01
N GLY A 77 16.58 7.52 -17.89
CA GLY A 77 17.84 6.90 -17.46
C GLY A 77 17.72 6.17 -16.12
N ASN A 78 18.50 5.09 -15.95
CA ASN A 78 18.54 4.32 -14.71
C ASN A 78 18.81 5.22 -13.50
N GLY A 79 18.00 5.08 -12.45
CA GLY A 79 18.14 5.85 -11.22
C GLY A 79 17.47 7.23 -11.22
N SER A 80 16.83 7.65 -12.33
CA SER A 80 16.13 8.94 -12.41
C SER A 80 15.09 9.12 -11.30
N PHE A 81 14.29 8.08 -11.02
CA PHE A 81 13.31 8.10 -9.93
C PHE A 81 13.95 8.35 -8.55
N LYS A 82 15.10 7.70 -8.27
CA LYS A 82 15.83 7.87 -7.02
C LYS A 82 16.34 9.30 -6.86
N ILE A 83 17.00 9.82 -7.88
CA ILE A 83 17.52 11.18 -7.89
C ILE A 83 16.38 12.18 -7.67
N TRP A 84 15.25 11.99 -8.35
CA TRP A 84 14.09 12.86 -8.24
C TRP A 84 13.54 12.94 -6.81
N PHE A 85 13.25 11.80 -6.16
CA PHE A 85 12.68 11.85 -4.81
C PHE A 85 13.70 12.29 -3.74
N GLU A 86 14.99 12.01 -3.93
CA GLU A 86 16.04 12.48 -3.01
C GLU A 86 16.17 14.01 -3.06
N LYS A 87 15.98 14.62 -4.24
CA LYS A 87 15.93 16.09 -4.39
C LYS A 87 14.70 16.73 -3.74
N LEU A 88 13.62 15.97 -3.54
CA LEU A 88 12.45 16.39 -2.74
C LEU A 88 12.67 16.22 -1.23
N GLY A 89 13.83 15.72 -0.79
CA GLY A 89 14.14 15.48 0.62
C GLY A 89 13.53 14.20 1.19
N LEU A 90 13.03 13.29 0.33
CA LEU A 90 12.41 12.05 0.77
C LEU A 90 13.46 10.96 1.00
N LYS A 91 13.33 10.25 2.12
CA LYS A 91 14.20 9.11 2.43
C LYS A 91 13.83 7.91 1.58
N LYS A 92 14.86 7.20 1.11
CA LYS A 92 14.73 5.95 0.34
C LYS A 92 13.75 4.96 0.97
N ASP A 93 13.92 4.66 2.26
CA ASP A 93 13.10 3.67 2.95
C ASP A 93 11.62 4.09 3.04
N PHE A 94 11.35 5.37 3.23
CA PHE A 94 9.99 5.92 3.23
C PHE A 94 9.34 5.73 1.85
N VAL A 95 10.02 6.16 0.78
CA VAL A 95 9.49 6.08 -0.59
C VAL A 95 9.18 4.65 -1.00
N TYR A 96 10.11 3.71 -0.79
CA TYR A 96 9.86 2.32 -1.15
C TYR A 96 8.83 1.64 -0.25
N MET A 97 8.63 2.12 0.98
CA MET A 97 7.53 1.66 1.82
C MET A 97 6.17 2.15 1.29
N CYS A 98 6.07 3.43 0.91
CA CYS A 98 4.89 3.98 0.25
C CYS A 98 4.51 3.19 -1.02
N LEU A 99 5.49 2.91 -1.88
CA LEU A 99 5.28 2.10 -3.09
C LEU A 99 4.77 0.69 -2.77
N LYS A 100 5.30 0.03 -1.72
CA LYS A 100 4.81 -1.29 -1.28
C LYS A 100 3.37 -1.22 -0.78
N ARG A 101 3.04 -0.23 0.04
CA ARG A 101 1.66 -0.03 0.53
C ARG A 101 0.70 0.21 -0.62
N TYR A 102 1.07 1.06 -1.58
CA TYR A 102 0.22 1.34 -2.74
C TYR A 102 0.07 0.13 -3.66
N SER A 103 1.13 -0.68 -3.86
CA SER A 103 1.00 -1.93 -4.63
C SER A 103 0.01 -2.91 -4.00
N LEU A 104 0.00 -3.04 -2.68
CA LEU A 104 -1.00 -3.86 -1.98
C LEU A 104 -2.39 -3.23 -2.04
N TYR A 105 -2.50 -1.90 -1.95
CA TYR A 105 -3.77 -1.20 -2.11
C TYR A 105 -4.37 -1.42 -3.51
N LEU A 106 -3.57 -1.31 -4.58
CA LEU A 106 -4.05 -1.55 -5.95
C LEU A 106 -4.56 -3.00 -6.15
N GLU A 107 -3.99 -3.97 -5.44
CA GLU A 107 -4.38 -5.37 -5.55
C GLU A 107 -5.61 -5.72 -4.70
N TYR A 108 -5.74 -5.14 -3.51
CA TYR A 108 -6.74 -5.54 -2.51
C TYR A 108 -7.83 -4.50 -2.26
N ASN A 109 -7.64 -3.27 -2.74
CA ASN A 109 -8.51 -2.11 -2.52
C ASN A 109 -8.85 -1.87 -1.04
N LYS A 110 -7.84 -1.99 -0.16
CA LYS A 110 -7.99 -1.75 1.29
C LYS A 110 -7.13 -0.57 1.74
N GLU A 111 -7.76 0.52 2.16
CA GLU A 111 -7.05 1.73 2.60
C GLU A 111 -6.31 1.57 3.93
N ASN A 112 -6.77 0.67 4.80
CA ASN A 112 -6.16 0.40 6.10
C ASN A 112 -4.69 -0.05 5.99
N ILE A 113 -4.28 -0.55 4.82
CA ILE A 113 -2.89 -0.90 4.48
C ILE A 113 -1.95 0.30 4.70
N MET A 114 -2.42 1.53 4.52
CA MET A 114 -1.59 2.73 4.70
C MET A 114 -1.09 2.90 6.13
N LEU A 115 -1.84 2.40 7.12
CA LEU A 115 -1.50 2.54 8.54
C LEU A 115 -0.88 1.30 9.17
N LEU A 116 -0.72 0.20 8.41
CA LEU A 116 -0.10 -1.02 8.94
C LEU A 116 1.35 -0.78 9.36
N PRO A 117 1.91 -1.51 10.34
CA PRO A 117 3.34 -1.44 10.63
C PRO A 117 4.20 -1.85 9.42
N ASP A 118 5.36 -1.22 9.25
CA ASP A 118 6.28 -1.51 8.14
C ASP A 118 6.68 -2.99 8.05
N ARG A 119 6.84 -3.65 9.20
CA ARG A 119 7.13 -5.09 9.26
C ARG A 119 5.97 -5.90 8.69
N THR A 120 4.75 -5.57 9.09
CA THR A 120 3.51 -6.19 8.59
C THR A 120 3.37 -6.01 7.09
N VAL A 121 3.64 -4.82 6.55
CA VAL A 121 3.63 -4.58 5.09
C VAL A 121 4.68 -5.43 4.38
N LYS A 122 5.90 -5.50 4.89
CA LYS A 122 6.97 -6.33 4.30
C LYS A 122 6.57 -7.81 4.29
N ASP A 123 5.93 -8.27 5.37
CA ASP A 123 5.44 -9.63 5.51
C ASP A 123 4.29 -9.91 4.54
N LEU A 124 3.33 -8.99 4.41
CA LEU A 124 2.25 -9.08 3.43
C LEU A 124 2.78 -9.09 2.00
N VAL A 125 3.72 -8.20 1.65
CA VAL A 125 4.35 -8.21 0.32
C VAL A 125 5.02 -9.54 0.03
N ARG A 126 5.70 -10.14 1.01
CA ARG A 126 6.32 -11.45 0.85
C ARG A 126 5.28 -12.55 0.65
N LEU A 127 4.23 -12.58 1.48
CA LEU A 127 3.14 -13.55 1.36
C LEU A 127 2.37 -13.37 0.04
N ASN A 128 2.18 -12.14 -0.41
CA ASN A 128 1.56 -11.80 -1.68
C ASN A 128 2.37 -12.33 -2.88
N ILE A 129 3.70 -12.33 -2.78
CA ILE A 129 4.59 -12.95 -3.76
C ILE A 129 4.52 -14.50 -3.70
N GLU A 130 4.20 -15.07 -2.54
CA GLU A 130 4.26 -16.51 -2.27
C GLU A 130 2.92 -17.26 -2.48
N LYS A 131 1.71 -16.71 -2.14
CA LYS A 131 0.37 -17.04 -2.74
C LYS A 131 -0.93 -16.53 -2.07
N ASN A 132 -2.00 -16.69 -2.88
CA ASN A 132 -3.46 -16.60 -2.71
C ASN A 132 -4.03 -15.28 -2.17
N SER A 133 -4.50 -14.45 -3.11
CA SER A 133 -5.16 -13.17 -2.85
C SER A 133 -6.34 -13.29 -1.87
N GLU A 134 -7.04 -14.42 -1.84
CA GLU A 134 -8.14 -14.67 -0.88
C GLU A 134 -7.66 -14.73 0.57
N ILE A 135 -6.51 -15.37 0.83
CA ILE A 135 -5.94 -15.45 2.18
C ILE A 135 -5.50 -14.05 2.63
N ILE A 136 -4.91 -13.26 1.74
CA ILE A 136 -4.49 -11.89 2.07
C ILE A 136 -5.71 -11.00 2.36
N LEU A 137 -6.79 -11.14 1.60
CA LEU A 137 -8.05 -10.45 1.88
C LEU A 137 -8.59 -10.83 3.27
N GLU A 138 -8.62 -12.12 3.60
CA GLU A 138 -9.08 -12.60 4.90
C GLU A 138 -8.20 -12.11 6.07
N ILE A 139 -6.90 -11.96 5.84
CA ILE A 139 -5.98 -11.35 6.80
C ILE A 139 -6.33 -9.87 6.99
N LEU A 140 -6.48 -9.12 5.90
CA LEU A 140 -6.74 -7.68 5.93
C LEU A 140 -8.09 -7.34 6.58
N ASP A 141 -9.08 -8.19 6.40
CA ASP A 141 -10.44 -8.00 6.94
C ASP A 141 -10.59 -8.45 8.40
N SER A 142 -9.62 -9.21 8.93
CA SER A 142 -9.68 -9.72 10.31
C SER A 142 -9.55 -8.67 11.41
N GLY A 143 -9.10 -7.45 11.09
CA GLY A 143 -8.71 -6.44 12.07
C GLY A 143 -7.44 -6.79 12.88
N LYS A 144 -6.92 -8.02 12.76
CA LYS A 144 -5.79 -8.58 13.51
C LYS A 144 -4.68 -9.07 12.58
N VAL A 145 -4.33 -8.24 11.60
CA VAL A 145 -3.39 -8.54 10.51
C VAL A 145 -2.07 -9.15 11.02
N GLY A 146 -1.50 -8.60 12.10
CA GLY A 146 -0.24 -9.08 12.66
C GLY A 146 -0.31 -10.49 13.25
N GLU A 147 -1.41 -10.84 13.91
CA GLU A 147 -1.63 -12.16 14.52
C GLU A 147 -1.79 -13.23 13.45
N LYS A 148 -2.66 -13.00 12.46
CA LYS A 148 -2.87 -13.95 11.35
C LYS A 148 -1.61 -14.18 10.51
N ILE A 149 -0.81 -13.14 10.26
CA ILE A 149 0.48 -13.30 9.56
C ILE A 149 1.42 -14.20 10.37
N LYS A 150 1.42 -14.08 11.70
CA LYS A 150 2.25 -14.91 12.57
C LYS A 150 1.80 -16.37 12.53
N GLU A 151 0.50 -16.64 12.64
CA GLU A 151 -0.08 -17.99 12.52
C GLU A 151 0.30 -18.66 11.19
N ILE A 152 0.18 -17.93 10.08
CA ILE A 152 0.57 -18.42 8.76
C ILE A 152 2.06 -18.75 8.71
N LYS A 153 2.91 -17.86 9.20
CA LYS A 153 4.37 -18.11 9.23
C LYS A 153 4.73 -19.32 10.10
N GLU A 154 4.06 -19.50 11.23
CA GLU A 154 4.24 -20.65 12.10
C GLU A 154 3.80 -21.94 11.41
N SER A 155 2.65 -21.94 10.72
CA SER A 155 2.19 -23.07 9.92
C SER A 155 3.15 -23.46 8.78
N LEU A 156 3.85 -22.47 8.19
CA LEU A 156 4.85 -22.68 7.13
C LEU A 156 6.19 -23.19 7.67
N SER A 157 6.44 -23.06 8.98
CA SER A 157 7.69 -23.47 9.64
C SER A 157 7.68 -24.91 10.15
N VAL A 158 6.53 -25.59 10.11
CA VAL A 158 6.39 -27.03 10.43
C VAL A 158 6.75 -27.86 9.19
N ARG A 159 7.57 -28.91 9.35
CA ARG A 159 8.05 -29.75 8.23
C ARG A 159 6.89 -30.20 7.32
N PRO A 160 6.98 -30.02 5.99
CA PRO A 160 5.84 -30.19 5.10
C PRO A 160 5.53 -31.67 4.88
N THR A 161 4.28 -32.08 5.15
CA THR A 161 3.70 -33.31 4.63
C THR A 161 3.50 -33.20 3.11
N ASN A 162 3.54 -34.31 2.36
CA ASN A 162 3.48 -34.38 0.88
C ASN A 162 2.38 -33.52 0.19
N PHE A 163 1.31 -33.15 0.91
CA PHE A 163 0.27 -32.23 0.44
C PHE A 163 0.75 -30.76 0.33
N LEU A 164 1.56 -30.30 1.28
CA LEU A 164 2.13 -28.94 1.27
C LEU A 164 3.17 -28.77 0.17
N GLU A 165 3.96 -29.82 -0.10
CA GLU A 165 5.02 -29.80 -1.11
C GLU A 165 4.47 -29.71 -2.53
N ASN A 166 3.37 -30.43 -2.82
CA ASN A 166 2.64 -30.31 -4.09
C ASN A 166 2.00 -28.94 -4.25
N ASN A 167 1.47 -28.36 -3.17
CA ASN A 167 0.97 -26.99 -3.20
C ASN A 167 2.13 -26.02 -3.48
N ILE A 168 3.21 -26.02 -2.71
CA ILE A 168 4.38 -25.14 -2.94
C ILE A 168 4.96 -25.27 -4.38
N ARG A 169 4.94 -26.47 -4.96
CA ARG A 169 5.39 -26.69 -6.33
C ARG A 169 4.41 -26.11 -7.36
N ASN A 170 3.12 -26.35 -7.19
CA ASN A 170 2.07 -25.68 -7.98
C ASN A 170 2.13 -24.15 -7.81
N TYR A 171 2.57 -23.71 -6.63
CA TYR A 171 2.68 -22.32 -6.24
C TYR A 171 3.78 -21.59 -7.01
N LYS A 172 4.94 -22.23 -7.14
CA LYS A 172 6.04 -21.77 -7.97
C LYS A 172 5.68 -21.75 -9.46
N ILE A 173 4.96 -22.77 -9.93
CA ILE A 173 4.52 -22.88 -11.33
C ILE A 173 3.55 -21.75 -11.70
N GLU A 174 2.57 -21.44 -10.85
CA GLU A 174 1.63 -20.33 -11.10
C GLU A 174 2.31 -18.95 -11.12
N GLY A 175 3.32 -18.72 -10.27
CA GLY A 175 4.12 -17.50 -10.30
C GLY A 175 4.92 -17.34 -11.60
N GLU A 176 5.43 -18.44 -12.14
CA GLU A 176 6.08 -18.44 -13.46
C GLU A 176 5.07 -18.24 -14.60
N LEU A 177 3.87 -18.84 -14.50
CA LEU A 177 2.78 -18.61 -15.46
C LEU A 177 2.39 -17.13 -15.53
N LYS A 178 2.20 -16.43 -14.41
CA LYS A 178 1.90 -14.98 -14.40
C LYS A 178 3.01 -14.14 -15.07
N LYS A 179 4.28 -14.51 -14.89
CA LYS A 179 5.40 -13.82 -15.59
C LYS A 179 5.33 -14.05 -17.09
N ILE A 180 5.00 -15.27 -17.51
CA ILE A 180 4.82 -15.63 -18.92
C ILE A 180 3.63 -14.85 -19.51
N GLU A 181 2.49 -14.79 -18.82
CA GLU A 181 1.30 -14.03 -19.25
C GLU A 181 1.61 -12.54 -19.45
N LYS A 182 2.32 -11.92 -18.50
CA LYS A 182 2.75 -10.52 -18.62
C LYS A 182 3.67 -10.30 -19.82
N ASN A 183 4.56 -11.24 -20.09
CA ASN A 183 5.44 -11.18 -21.26
C ASN A 183 4.66 -11.38 -22.57
N ILE A 184 3.69 -12.30 -22.60
CA ILE A 184 2.79 -12.50 -23.74
C ILE A 184 2.03 -11.22 -24.05
N LEU A 185 1.50 -10.51 -23.04
CA LEU A 185 0.80 -9.25 -23.25
C LEU A 185 1.71 -8.20 -23.89
N LYS A 186 2.93 -8.01 -23.37
CA LYS A 186 3.93 -7.10 -23.94
C LYS A 186 4.27 -7.45 -25.39
N TYR A 187 4.40 -8.73 -25.71
CA TYR A 187 4.70 -9.16 -27.08
C TYR A 187 3.51 -8.96 -28.01
N LYS A 188 2.27 -9.15 -27.54
CA LYS A 188 1.06 -8.84 -28.32
C LYS A 188 0.98 -7.35 -28.66
N GLU A 189 1.25 -6.47 -27.70
CA GLU A 189 1.32 -5.02 -27.94
C GLU A 189 2.38 -4.67 -28.99
N LYS A 190 3.57 -5.28 -28.89
CA LYS A 190 4.66 -5.10 -29.86
C LYS A 190 4.28 -5.54 -31.27
N ILE A 191 3.60 -6.68 -31.40
CA ILE A 191 3.14 -7.20 -32.70
C ILE A 191 2.15 -6.23 -33.34
N LEU A 192 1.17 -5.75 -32.56
CA LEU A 192 0.18 -4.77 -33.03
C LEU A 192 0.86 -3.48 -33.53
N GLU A 193 1.86 -3.00 -32.82
CA GLU A 193 2.64 -1.82 -33.21
C GLU A 193 3.36 -2.05 -34.56
N LEU A 194 4.00 -3.21 -34.74
CA LEU A 194 4.68 -3.58 -35.99
C LEU A 194 3.72 -3.77 -37.16
N GLU A 195 2.53 -4.34 -36.92
CA GLU A 195 1.49 -4.50 -37.94
C GLU A 195 0.98 -3.13 -38.45
N ASN A 196 0.77 -2.19 -37.53
CA ASN A 196 0.39 -0.82 -37.87
C ASN A 196 1.49 -0.12 -38.70
N GLN A 197 2.76 -0.27 -38.31
CA GLN A 197 3.89 0.27 -39.07
C GLN A 197 3.96 -0.33 -40.48
N LYS A 198 3.80 -1.66 -40.61
CA LYS A 198 3.77 -2.34 -41.90
C LYS A 198 2.65 -1.81 -42.79
N LYS A 199 1.44 -1.64 -42.24
CA LYS A 199 0.29 -1.10 -42.98
C LYS A 199 0.57 0.31 -43.51
N TYR A 200 1.11 1.18 -42.66
CA TYR A 200 1.49 2.54 -43.04
C TYR A 200 2.52 2.57 -44.19
N LEU A 201 3.55 1.71 -44.13
CA LEU A 201 4.57 1.63 -45.19
C LEU A 201 3.98 1.14 -46.53
N ILE A 202 3.05 0.18 -46.50
CA ILE A 202 2.34 -0.29 -47.71
C ILE A 202 1.55 0.85 -48.35
N GLU A 203 0.84 1.66 -47.55
CA GLU A 203 0.07 2.81 -48.05
C GLU A 203 0.98 3.87 -48.69
N ILE A 204 2.19 4.08 -48.16
CA ILE A 204 3.19 4.98 -48.78
C ILE A 204 3.65 4.44 -50.12
N LEU A 205 3.99 3.14 -50.19
CA LEU A 205 4.49 2.51 -51.42
C LEU A 205 3.44 2.50 -52.54
N GLN A 206 2.15 2.39 -52.19
CA GLN A 206 1.04 2.47 -53.16
C GLN A 206 0.79 3.89 -53.71
N LYS A 207 1.26 4.93 -53.01
CA LYS A 207 1.11 6.33 -53.41
C LYS A 207 2.32 6.89 -54.16
N CYS A 208 3.42 6.14 -54.28
CA CYS A 208 4.57 6.55 -55.08
C CYS A 208 4.29 6.30 -56.58
N PRO A 209 4.33 7.35 -57.44
CA PRO A 209 4.19 7.16 -58.88
C PRO A 209 5.36 6.34 -59.42
N LYS A 210 5.05 5.38 -60.30
CA LYS A 210 6.05 4.63 -61.08
C LYS A 210 6.70 5.52 -62.13
#